data_AF-A0A4R5A772-F1
#
_entry.id   AF-A0A4R5A772-F1
#
_cell.length_a   1.000
_cell.length_b   1.000
_cell.length_c   1.000
_cell.angle_alpha   90.00
_cell.angle_beta   90.00
_cell.angle_gamma   90.00
#
_symmetry.space_group_name_H-M   'P 1'
#
loop_
_entity.id
_entity.type
_entity.pdbx_description
1 polymer ?
#
loop_
_entity_poly.entity_id
_entity_poly.type
_entity_poly.pdbx_seq_one_letter_code
_entity_poly.pdbx_strand_id
1 'polypeptide(L)'
;MADAAQAPAQRKVVLVGANPGVQLFHRDVVSAYASVWTVDWSAQGSGSAIVLWHDGEVRVLTDHSDLGYWLERTFTRFFPEAEGLPWPEPRIERRAVRVANDLARGTYARAGDVAVRIADVLDRRAFATDEYDLGGRVHSLSLVTGPSAVASIEVRGRRLPGEIIRAGTPERPSSSAFVAVAEVWRY
;
A
#
# COMPACT_ATOMS: atom_id res chain seq x y z
N MET A 1 18.23 32.99 -9.18
CA MET A 1 17.19 32.38 -10.06
C MET A 1 16.62 31.23 -9.28
N ALA A 2 15.37 31.34 -8.83
CA ALA A 2 14.68 30.20 -8.22
C ALA A 2 14.44 29.18 -9.32
N ASP A 3 14.87 27.95 -9.09
CA ASP A 3 14.58 26.82 -9.98
C ASP A 3 13.06 26.71 -10.10
N ALA A 4 12.52 26.90 -11.30
CA ALA A 4 11.09 26.78 -11.51
C ALA A 4 10.76 25.31 -11.27
N ALA A 5 10.10 25.01 -10.15
CA ALA A 5 9.71 23.65 -9.80
C ALA A 5 9.08 22.98 -11.03
N GLN A 6 9.69 21.88 -11.47
CA GLN A 6 9.30 21.22 -12.69
C GLN A 6 7.81 20.82 -12.61
N ALA A 7 7.04 21.13 -13.65
CA ALA A 7 5.63 20.80 -13.69
C ALA A 7 5.43 19.30 -13.41
N PRO A 8 4.44 18.89 -12.60
CA PRO A 8 4.32 17.51 -12.12
C PRO A 8 4.28 16.45 -13.23
N ALA A 9 3.69 16.78 -14.38
CA ALA A 9 3.63 15.90 -15.55
C ALA A 9 4.98 15.70 -16.26
N GLN A 10 5.96 16.60 -16.03
CA GLN A 10 7.30 16.54 -16.61
C GLN A 10 8.31 15.87 -15.67
N ARG A 11 7.94 15.65 -14.40
CA ARG A 11 8.73 14.92 -13.42
C ARG A 11 8.99 13.49 -13.88
N LYS A 12 10.19 12.99 -13.61
CA LYS A 12 10.60 11.64 -14.05
C LYS A 12 9.81 10.58 -13.29
N VAL A 13 9.21 9.64 -14.02
CA VAL A 13 8.49 8.49 -13.45
C VAL A 13 9.46 7.57 -12.71
N VAL A 14 9.05 7.14 -11.51
CA VAL A 14 9.80 6.27 -10.60
C VAL A 14 9.16 4.89 -10.51
N LEU A 15 7.83 4.84 -10.44
CA LEU A 15 7.05 3.62 -10.29
C LEU A 15 5.69 3.78 -11.00
N VAL A 16 5.25 2.72 -11.67
CA VAL A 16 3.89 2.54 -12.17
C VAL A 16 3.35 1.22 -11.63
N GLY A 17 2.14 1.22 -11.09
CA GLY A 17 1.53 0.01 -10.56
C GLY A 17 0.23 0.23 -9.77
N ALA A 18 0.11 -0.50 -8.67
CA ALA A 18 -1.02 -0.47 -7.76
C ALA A 18 -0.59 -0.83 -6.33
N ASN A 19 -1.16 -0.13 -5.34
CA ASN A 19 -0.93 -0.40 -3.92
C ASN A 19 -2.21 -0.39 -3.06
N PRO A 20 -3.06 -1.42 -3.14
CA PRO A 20 -4.09 -1.63 -2.12
C PRO A 20 -3.49 -1.78 -0.71
N GLY A 21 -4.12 -1.09 0.25
CA GLY A 21 -3.68 -1.06 1.65
C GLY A 21 -4.79 -1.43 2.63
N VAL A 22 -4.42 -2.04 3.74
CA VAL A 22 -5.31 -2.30 4.88
C VAL A 22 -4.59 -2.10 6.19
N GLN A 23 -5.18 -1.29 7.07
CA GLN A 23 -4.82 -1.15 8.47
C GLN A 23 -5.98 -1.65 9.33
N LEU A 24 -5.70 -2.62 10.20
CA LEU A 24 -6.63 -3.21 11.16
C LEU A 24 -6.39 -2.63 12.55
N PHE A 25 -7.48 -2.46 13.29
CA PHE A 25 -7.48 -1.90 14.63
C PHE A 25 -8.13 -2.86 15.62
N HIS A 26 -7.47 -3.09 16.75
CA HIS A 26 -8.02 -3.81 17.89
C HIS A 26 -7.96 -2.92 19.13
N ARG A 27 -9.13 -2.58 19.68
CA ARG A 27 -9.24 -1.67 20.84
C ARG A 27 -8.55 -0.32 20.58
N ASP A 28 -8.86 0.28 19.43
CA ASP A 28 -8.33 1.59 18.97
C ASP A 28 -6.81 1.65 18.76
N VAL A 29 -6.12 0.51 18.80
CA VAL A 29 -4.69 0.38 18.48
C VAL A 29 -4.53 -0.39 17.18
N VAL A 30 -3.62 0.06 16.33
CA VAL A 30 -3.27 -0.65 15.09
C VAL A 30 -2.75 -2.04 15.46
N SER A 31 -3.45 -3.08 15.03
CA SER A 31 -3.09 -4.47 15.28
C SER A 31 -2.30 -5.08 14.13
N ALA A 32 -2.55 -4.64 12.89
CA ALA A 32 -1.82 -5.08 11.72
C ALA A 32 -1.96 -4.06 10.58
N TYR A 33 -0.95 -4.00 9.72
CA TYR A 33 -0.97 -3.20 8.49
C TYR A 33 -0.39 -4.01 7.33
N ALA A 34 -1.04 -3.99 6.18
CA ALA A 34 -0.52 -4.57 4.95
C ALA A 34 -0.66 -3.62 3.78
N SER A 35 0.41 -3.49 3.01
CA SER A 35 0.46 -2.83 1.71
C SER A 35 0.81 -3.87 0.64
N VAL A 36 -0.04 -3.99 -0.37
CA VAL A 36 0.04 -5.01 -1.40
C VAL A 36 0.41 -4.33 -2.71
N TRP A 37 1.61 -4.59 -3.19
CA TRP A 37 2.13 -3.98 -4.40
C TRP A 37 1.98 -4.88 -5.62
N THR A 38 1.52 -4.29 -6.71
CA THR A 38 1.78 -4.77 -8.08
C THR A 38 2.54 -3.67 -8.80
N VAL A 39 3.74 -3.96 -9.29
CA VAL A 39 4.61 -3.01 -9.99
C VAL A 39 4.67 -3.43 -11.45
N ASP A 40 4.06 -2.62 -12.31
CA ASP A 40 4.08 -2.80 -13.76
C ASP A 40 5.42 -2.31 -14.33
N TRP A 41 5.96 -1.23 -13.76
CA TRP A 41 7.26 -0.68 -14.13
C TRP A 41 7.92 0.07 -12.97
N SER A 42 9.23 -0.10 -12.81
CA SER A 42 10.07 0.74 -11.97
C SER A 42 11.55 0.64 -12.38
N ALA A 43 12.40 1.50 -11.83
CA ALA A 43 13.86 1.38 -11.98
C ALA A 43 14.44 0.09 -11.36
N GLN A 44 13.72 -0.55 -10.44
CA GLN A 44 14.10 -1.83 -9.80
C GLN A 44 13.43 -3.04 -10.48
N GLY A 45 12.78 -2.85 -11.64
CA GLY A 45 12.04 -3.87 -12.36
C GLY A 45 10.56 -3.94 -11.97
N SER A 46 9.87 -4.95 -12.51
CA SER A 46 8.46 -5.25 -12.27
C SER A 46 8.33 -6.42 -11.29
N GLY A 47 7.17 -6.53 -10.63
CA GLY A 47 6.91 -7.66 -9.72
C GLY A 47 5.77 -7.37 -8.75
N SER A 48 5.64 -8.21 -7.73
CA SER A 48 4.61 -8.02 -6.70
C SER A 48 5.19 -8.28 -5.32
N ALA A 49 4.66 -7.59 -4.32
CA ALA A 49 5.09 -7.71 -2.95
C ALA A 49 3.92 -7.56 -1.97
N ILE A 50 4.00 -8.22 -0.82
CA ILE A 50 3.19 -7.88 0.36
C ILE A 50 4.15 -7.39 1.42
N VAL A 51 4.01 -6.12 1.82
CA VAL A 51 4.67 -5.56 3.00
C VAL A 51 3.68 -5.64 4.15
N LEU A 52 3.99 -6.45 5.16
CA LEU A 52 3.13 -6.71 6.31
C LEU A 52 3.85 -6.25 7.58
N TRP A 53 3.21 -5.37 8.34
CA TRP A 53 3.53 -5.12 9.74
C TRP A 53 2.53 -5.85 10.64
N HIS A 54 3.02 -6.60 11.61
CA HIS A 54 2.21 -7.25 12.64
C HIS A 54 3.07 -7.62 13.84
N ASP A 55 2.59 -7.31 15.05
CA ASP A 55 3.26 -7.65 16.32
C ASP A 55 4.71 -7.10 16.39
N GLY A 56 4.91 -5.86 15.93
CA GLY A 56 6.21 -5.18 15.93
C GLY A 56 7.20 -5.63 14.85
N GLU A 57 6.82 -6.60 14.02
CA GLU A 57 7.68 -7.17 12.98
C GLU A 57 7.25 -6.71 11.59
N VAL A 58 8.21 -6.44 10.71
CA VAL A 58 7.97 -6.14 9.29
C VAL A 58 8.42 -7.33 8.44
N ARG A 59 7.50 -7.88 7.65
CA ARG A 59 7.77 -8.94 6.67
C ARG A 59 7.53 -8.40 5.27
N VAL A 60 8.41 -8.73 4.33
CA VAL A 60 8.23 -8.44 2.91
C VAL A 60 8.22 -9.74 2.14
N LEU A 61 7.07 -10.11 1.61
CA LEU A 61 6.90 -11.33 0.82
C LEU A 61 6.93 -10.98 -0.66
N THR A 62 7.93 -11.49 -1.37
CA THR A 62 8.11 -11.23 -2.81
C THR A 62 9.05 -12.27 -3.43
N ASP A 63 8.96 -12.54 -4.73
CA ASP A 63 9.96 -13.31 -5.49
C ASP A 63 11.16 -12.45 -5.92
N HIS A 64 11.02 -11.13 -5.89
CA HIS A 64 12.05 -10.14 -6.25
C HIS A 64 12.54 -9.37 -5.02
N SER A 65 13.51 -9.94 -4.31
CA SER A 65 13.99 -9.41 -3.02
C SER A 65 14.43 -7.94 -3.06
N ASP A 66 15.16 -7.53 -4.09
CA ASP A 66 15.64 -6.14 -4.22
C ASP A 66 14.48 -5.17 -4.46
N LEU A 67 13.50 -5.55 -5.30
CA LEU A 67 12.28 -4.79 -5.52
C LEU A 67 11.49 -4.65 -4.22
N GLY A 68 11.25 -5.76 -3.50
CA GLY A 68 10.51 -5.72 -2.24
C GLY A 68 11.19 -4.88 -1.16
N TYR A 69 12.52 -5.00 -1.04
CA TYR A 69 13.30 -4.16 -0.14
C TYR A 69 13.16 -2.68 -0.52
N TRP A 70 13.27 -2.35 -1.81
CA TRP A 70 13.13 -0.98 -2.28
C TRP A 70 11.72 -0.41 -2.05
N LEU A 71 10.66 -1.18 -2.27
CA LEU A 71 9.27 -0.79 -2.03
C LEU A 71 8.99 -0.49 -0.55
N GLU A 72 9.52 -1.33 0.35
CA GLU A 72 9.44 -1.09 1.78
C GLU A 72 10.23 0.18 2.16
N ARG A 73 11.51 0.24 1.74
CA ARG A 73 12.46 1.24 2.21
C ARG A 73 12.17 2.64 1.69
N THR A 74 11.62 2.73 0.49
CA THR A 74 11.42 3.99 -0.23
C THR A 74 10.01 4.52 -0.09
N PHE A 75 9.00 3.65 0.06
CA PHE A 75 7.58 4.04 0.04
C PHE A 75 6.86 3.64 1.31
N THR A 76 6.65 2.34 1.50
CA THR A 76 5.64 1.81 2.44
C THR A 76 5.84 2.29 3.87
N ARG A 77 7.09 2.40 4.33
CA ARG A 77 7.41 2.82 5.68
C ARG A 77 7.15 4.30 6.00
N PHE A 78 6.95 5.11 4.96
CA PHE A 78 6.68 6.55 5.08
C PHE A 78 5.23 6.89 4.84
N PHE A 79 4.38 5.90 4.56
CA PHE A 79 2.95 6.14 4.41
C PHE A 79 2.30 6.48 5.75
N PRO A 80 1.22 7.28 5.77
CA PRO A 80 0.47 7.60 6.98
C PRO A 80 0.04 6.36 7.77
N GLU A 81 -0.28 5.25 7.09
CA GLU A 81 -0.66 3.99 7.71
C GLU A 81 0.46 3.33 8.52
N ALA A 82 1.71 3.71 8.30
CA ALA A 82 2.88 3.26 9.05
C ALA A 82 3.24 4.20 10.22
N GLU A 83 2.63 5.38 10.31
CA GLU A 83 2.98 6.39 11.31
C GLU A 83 2.76 5.86 12.74
N GLY A 84 3.76 6.08 13.61
CA GLY A 84 3.72 5.64 15.00
C GLY A 84 3.96 4.15 15.23
N LEU A 85 4.08 3.33 14.17
CA LEU A 85 4.40 1.90 14.31
C LEU A 85 5.91 1.69 14.51
N PRO A 86 6.33 0.74 15.38
CA PRO A 86 7.72 0.29 15.41
C PRO A 86 8.06 -0.38 14.08
N TRP A 87 9.03 0.16 13.36
CA TRP A 87 9.36 -0.28 12.01
C TRP A 87 10.82 -0.74 11.89
N PRO A 88 11.15 -1.94 12.40
CA PRO A 88 12.51 -2.49 12.34
C PRO A 88 12.94 -2.83 10.92
N GLU A 89 14.17 -3.32 10.77
CA GLU A 89 14.65 -3.82 9.48
C GLU A 89 13.75 -4.98 9.00
N PRO A 90 13.27 -4.95 7.75
CA PRO A 90 12.31 -5.93 7.27
C PRO A 90 12.92 -7.31 7.10
N ARG A 91 12.17 -8.35 7.45
CA ARG A 91 12.48 -9.72 7.05
C ARG A 91 11.96 -9.98 5.64
N ILE A 92 12.88 -10.07 4.68
CA ILE A 92 12.56 -10.43 3.30
C ILE A 92 12.33 -11.94 3.19
N GLU A 93 11.18 -12.34 2.64
CA GLU A 93 10.80 -13.74 2.47
C GLU A 93 10.53 -14.01 0.98
N ARG A 94 11.37 -14.85 0.36
CA ARG A 94 11.24 -15.15 -1.06
C ARG A 94 9.99 -16.00 -1.35
N ARG A 95 8.91 -15.38 -1.83
CA ARG A 95 7.61 -16.00 -2.10
C ARG A 95 6.94 -15.36 -3.31
N ALA A 96 6.51 -16.17 -4.27
CA ALA A 96 5.67 -15.69 -5.36
C ALA A 96 4.36 -15.11 -4.78
N VAL A 97 3.99 -13.92 -5.25
CA VAL A 97 2.80 -13.20 -4.82
C VAL A 97 1.75 -13.29 -5.92
N ARG A 98 0.53 -13.68 -5.56
CA ARG A 98 -0.62 -13.61 -6.46
C ARG A 98 -1.49 -12.47 -6.01
N VAL A 99 -1.80 -11.56 -6.92
CA VAL A 99 -2.68 -10.41 -6.67
C VAL A 99 -3.80 -10.41 -7.70
N ALA A 100 -5.04 -10.31 -7.24
CA ALA A 100 -6.18 -9.90 -8.03
C ALA A 100 -6.69 -8.59 -7.42
N ASN A 101 -6.61 -7.49 -8.17
CA ASN A 101 -6.98 -6.17 -7.69
C ASN A 101 -7.81 -5.46 -8.76
N ASP A 102 -9.01 -5.02 -8.37
CA ASP A 102 -9.93 -4.34 -9.27
C ASP A 102 -10.86 -3.41 -8.47
N LEU A 103 -11.22 -2.29 -9.07
CA LEU A 103 -12.06 -1.26 -8.45
C LEU A 103 -13.51 -1.68 -8.28
N ALA A 104 -14.01 -2.72 -8.98
CA ALA A 104 -15.36 -3.22 -8.79
C ALA A 104 -15.41 -4.26 -7.65
N ARG A 105 -14.43 -5.18 -7.59
CA ARG A 105 -14.48 -6.35 -6.70
C ARG A 105 -13.67 -6.22 -5.41
N GLY A 106 -12.64 -5.37 -5.40
CA GLY A 106 -11.70 -5.30 -4.28
C GLY A 106 -10.33 -5.91 -4.60
N THR A 107 -9.59 -6.27 -3.55
CA THR A 107 -8.28 -6.91 -3.63
C THR A 107 -8.30 -8.28 -2.96
N TYR A 108 -7.71 -9.26 -3.62
CA TYR A 108 -7.25 -10.49 -2.99
C TYR A 108 -5.77 -10.69 -3.31
N ALA A 109 -4.95 -10.84 -2.27
CA ALA A 109 -3.53 -11.14 -2.43
C ALA A 109 -3.10 -12.28 -1.53
N ARG A 110 -2.16 -13.10 -2.01
CA ARG A 110 -1.59 -14.20 -1.24
C ARG A 110 -0.12 -14.41 -1.56
N ALA A 111 0.69 -14.63 -0.53
CA ALA A 111 2.08 -15.04 -0.63
C ALA A 111 2.45 -15.90 0.59
N GLY A 112 3.00 -17.10 0.36
CA GLY A 112 3.36 -18.01 1.46
C GLY A 112 2.18 -18.29 2.41
N ASP A 113 2.36 -17.94 3.68
CA ASP A 113 1.37 -18.09 4.75
C ASP A 113 0.50 -16.83 4.97
N VAL A 114 0.67 -15.78 4.15
CA VAL A 114 -0.07 -14.51 4.27
C VAL A 114 -1.15 -14.41 3.18
N ALA A 115 -2.35 -14.00 3.57
CA ALA A 115 -3.40 -13.58 2.65
C ALA A 115 -4.00 -12.24 3.08
N VAL A 116 -4.32 -11.38 2.11
CA VAL A 116 -4.96 -10.08 2.32
C VAL A 116 -6.21 -10.04 1.47
N ARG A 117 -7.34 -9.64 2.07
CA ARG A 117 -8.62 -9.44 1.38
C ARG A 117 -9.17 -8.07 1.69
N ILE A 118 -9.59 -7.35 0.65
CA ILE A 118 -10.27 -6.06 0.71
C ILE A 118 -11.48 -6.18 -0.22
N ALA A 119 -12.67 -5.81 0.22
CA ALA A 119 -13.91 -5.98 -0.54
C ALA A 119 -14.93 -4.88 -0.22
N ASP A 120 -16.02 -4.88 -0.99
CA ASP A 120 -17.13 -3.95 -0.86
C ASP A 120 -16.66 -2.50 -1.01
N VAL A 121 -16.08 -2.21 -2.19
CA VAL A 121 -15.56 -0.89 -2.55
C VAL A 121 -16.70 0.14 -2.58
N LEU A 122 -16.59 1.13 -1.70
CA LEU A 122 -17.63 2.12 -1.37
C LEU A 122 -17.73 3.24 -2.42
N ASP A 123 -16.60 3.63 -3.01
CA ASP A 123 -16.50 4.73 -3.98
C ASP A 123 -15.27 4.54 -4.90
N ARG A 124 -15.15 5.32 -5.98
CA ARG A 124 -13.97 5.35 -6.86
C ARG A 124 -13.61 6.79 -7.17
N ARG A 125 -12.40 7.19 -6.78
CA ARG A 125 -11.94 8.56 -6.98
C ARG A 125 -10.49 8.62 -7.42
N ALA A 126 -10.21 9.57 -8.31
CA ALA A 126 -8.85 9.97 -8.60
C ALA A 126 -8.28 10.73 -7.39
N PHE A 127 -7.01 10.46 -7.08
CA PHE A 127 -6.21 11.22 -6.14
C PHE A 127 -4.93 11.65 -6.83
N ALA A 128 -4.53 12.90 -6.62
CA ALA A 128 -3.24 13.41 -7.06
C ALA A 128 -2.70 14.41 -6.05
N THR A 129 -1.38 14.40 -5.86
CA THR A 129 -0.64 15.40 -5.09
C THR A 129 0.76 15.55 -5.67
N ASP A 130 1.34 16.75 -5.57
CA ASP A 130 2.69 17.06 -6.04
C ASP A 130 3.72 17.13 -4.92
N GLU A 131 3.25 16.94 -3.69
CA GLU A 131 3.96 17.22 -2.43
C GLU A 131 3.91 16.02 -1.47
N TYR A 132 3.93 14.79 -1.99
CA TYR A 132 3.97 13.59 -1.14
C TYR A 132 5.39 13.40 -0.60
N ASP A 133 5.57 13.54 0.71
CA ASP A 133 6.88 13.38 1.35
C ASP A 133 7.16 11.90 1.69
N LEU A 134 8.23 11.35 1.13
CA LEU A 134 8.77 10.03 1.45
C LEU A 134 10.10 10.18 2.20
N GLY A 135 10.01 10.56 3.48
CA GLY A 135 11.17 10.64 4.37
C GLY A 135 12.13 11.79 4.05
N GLY A 136 11.60 12.98 3.78
CA GLY A 136 12.34 14.18 3.37
C GLY A 136 12.57 14.28 1.86
N ARG A 137 11.95 13.41 1.07
CA ARG A 137 12.03 13.40 -0.40
C ARG A 137 10.64 13.58 -0.97
N VAL A 138 10.39 14.76 -1.50
CA VAL A 138 9.11 15.09 -2.13
C VAL A 138 8.98 14.36 -3.47
N HIS A 139 7.82 13.75 -3.67
CA HIS A 139 7.39 13.09 -4.90
C HIS A 139 6.02 13.61 -5.31
N SER A 140 5.69 13.50 -6.59
CA SER A 140 4.29 13.54 -7.02
C SER A 140 3.71 12.12 -7.09
N LEU A 141 2.44 12.01 -6.71
CA LEU A 141 1.67 10.77 -6.68
C LEU A 141 0.34 11.01 -7.38
N SER A 142 -0.04 10.09 -8.27
CA SER A 142 -1.37 10.02 -8.85
C SER A 142 -1.87 8.59 -8.82
N LEU A 143 -3.13 8.34 -8.44
CA LEU A 143 -3.75 7.02 -8.41
C LEU A 143 -5.28 7.11 -8.48
N VAL A 144 -5.93 5.96 -8.71
CA VAL A 144 -7.37 5.81 -8.49
C VAL A 144 -7.57 4.90 -7.28
N THR A 145 -8.32 5.37 -6.28
CA THR A 145 -8.56 4.65 -5.03
C THR A 145 -10.04 4.39 -4.80
N GLY A 146 -10.32 3.32 -4.07
CA GLY A 146 -11.65 2.98 -3.57
C GLY A 146 -11.61 2.57 -2.09
N PRO A 147 -12.08 3.42 -1.16
CA PRO A 147 -12.25 3.02 0.23
C PRO A 147 -13.22 1.84 0.30
N SER A 148 -12.98 0.88 1.19
CA SER A 148 -13.65 -0.42 1.19
C SER A 148 -14.32 -0.74 2.52
N ALA A 149 -15.44 -1.46 2.48
CA ALA A 149 -16.28 -1.71 3.66
C ALA A 149 -15.83 -2.93 4.49
N VAL A 150 -15.03 -3.82 3.90
CA VAL A 150 -14.56 -5.05 4.55
C VAL A 150 -13.10 -5.30 4.20
N ALA A 151 -12.30 -5.65 5.20
CA ALA A 151 -10.96 -6.19 4.96
C ALA A 151 -10.51 -7.19 6.04
N SER A 152 -9.56 -8.03 5.68
CA SER A 152 -8.94 -8.99 6.59
C SER A 152 -7.51 -9.32 6.16
N ILE A 153 -6.65 -9.55 7.15
CA ILE A 153 -5.33 -10.13 6.97
C ILE A 153 -5.33 -11.49 7.65
N GLU A 154 -4.81 -12.51 6.97
CA GLU A 154 -4.61 -13.85 7.51
C GLU A 154 -3.12 -14.21 7.50
N VAL A 155 -2.65 -14.83 8.59
CA VAL A 155 -1.31 -15.40 8.71
C VAL A 155 -1.45 -16.84 9.20
N ARG A 156 -0.86 -17.79 8.46
CA ARG A 156 -0.95 -19.24 8.74
C ARG A 156 -2.39 -19.73 8.83
N GLY A 157 -3.26 -19.20 7.96
CA GLY A 157 -4.69 -19.53 7.91
C GLY A 157 -5.51 -19.02 9.11
N ARG A 158 -4.96 -18.12 9.93
CA ARG A 158 -5.66 -17.46 11.02
C ARG A 158 -5.84 -15.98 10.71
N ARG A 159 -7.07 -15.49 10.81
CA ARG A 159 -7.36 -14.06 10.71
C ARG A 159 -6.69 -13.32 11.85
N LEU A 160 -5.91 -12.28 11.52
CA LEU A 160 -5.32 -11.38 12.52
C LEU A 160 -6.44 -10.59 13.22
N PRO A 161 -6.30 -10.31 14.53
CA PRO A 161 -7.32 -9.59 15.27
C PRO A 161 -7.47 -8.16 14.75
N GLY A 162 -8.69 -7.64 14.83
CA GLY A 162 -9.01 -6.26 14.53
C GLY A 162 -9.95 -6.09 13.34
N GLU A 163 -10.48 -4.88 13.23
CA GLU A 163 -11.40 -4.46 12.19
C GLU A 163 -10.89 -3.17 11.54
N ILE A 164 -11.40 -2.86 10.36
CA ILE A 164 -11.11 -1.57 9.72
C ILE A 164 -11.88 -0.44 10.39
N ILE A 165 -11.34 0.78 10.31
CA ILE A 165 -12.06 2.00 10.69
C ILE A 165 -12.65 2.60 9.42
N ARG A 166 -13.93 2.96 9.47
CA ARG A 166 -14.63 3.70 8.41
C ARG A 166 -15.05 5.06 8.95
N ALA A 167 -14.95 6.08 8.11
CA ALA A 167 -15.34 7.45 8.42
C ALA A 167 -15.83 8.17 7.16
N GLY A 168 -15.93 9.50 7.23
CA GLY A 168 -16.42 10.33 6.13
C GLY A 168 -17.94 10.42 6.07
N THR A 169 -18.46 10.80 4.90
CA THR A 169 -19.91 10.92 4.62
C THR A 169 -20.34 9.86 3.61
N PRO A 170 -21.65 9.61 3.43
CA PRO A 170 -22.13 8.69 2.38
C PRO A 170 -21.64 9.05 0.97
N GLU A 171 -21.49 10.33 0.66
CA GLU A 171 -21.03 10.85 -0.64
C GLU A 171 -19.50 10.86 -0.76
N ARG A 172 -18.80 10.84 0.38
CA ARG A 172 -17.33 10.83 0.43
C ARG A 172 -16.85 9.92 1.55
N PRO A 173 -17.01 8.59 1.39
CA PRO A 173 -16.57 7.65 2.40
C PRO A 173 -15.04 7.64 2.53
N SER A 174 -14.57 7.26 3.70
CA SER A 174 -13.18 6.89 3.96
C SER A 174 -13.11 5.57 4.73
N SER A 175 -11.98 4.90 4.58
CA SER A 175 -11.74 3.62 5.22
C SER A 175 -10.23 3.42 5.41
N SER A 176 -9.85 2.76 6.49
CA SER A 176 -8.48 2.28 6.70
C SER A 176 -8.14 1.06 5.83
N ALA A 177 -9.07 0.60 4.98
CA ALA A 177 -8.80 -0.32 3.90
C ALA A 177 -9.27 0.26 2.56
N PHE A 178 -8.43 0.13 1.55
CA PHE A 178 -8.69 0.69 0.23
C PHE A 178 -8.08 -0.15 -0.87
N VAL A 179 -8.76 -0.16 -2.02
CA VAL A 179 -8.11 -0.52 -3.27
C VAL A 179 -7.39 0.69 -3.83
N ALA A 180 -6.26 0.46 -4.49
CA ALA A 180 -5.59 1.47 -5.32
C ALA A 180 -5.14 0.84 -6.63
N VAL A 181 -5.28 1.56 -7.73
CA VAL A 181 -4.84 1.17 -9.08
C VAL A 181 -4.30 2.39 -9.82
N ALA A 182 -3.63 2.16 -10.96
CA ALA A 182 -3.08 3.21 -11.81
C ALA A 182 -2.19 4.21 -11.04
N GLU A 183 -1.45 3.67 -10.08
CA GLU A 183 -0.58 4.42 -9.20
C GLU A 183 0.72 4.76 -9.90
N VAL A 184 1.04 6.05 -9.95
CA VAL A 184 2.23 6.57 -10.61
C VAL A 184 2.95 7.54 -9.69
N TRP A 185 4.21 7.22 -9.41
CA TRP A 185 5.13 8.02 -8.61
C TRP A 185 6.14 8.73 -9.50
N ARG A 186 6.46 9.99 -9.20
CA ARG A 186 7.45 10.80 -9.92
C ARG A 186 8.29 11.63 -8.93
N TYR A 187 9.53 11.95 -9.30
CA TYR A 187 10.39 12.87 -8.52
C TYR A 187 9.90 14.31 -8.65
#